data_AF-A0A1Y4I1R8-F1
#
_entry.id   AF-A0A1Y4I1R8-F1
#
_cell.length_a   1.000
_cell.length_b   1.000
_cell.length_c   1.000
_cell.angle_alpha   90.00
_cell.angle_beta   90.00
_cell.angle_gamma   90.00
#
_symmetry.space_group_name_H-M   'P 1'
#
loop_
_entity.id
_entity.type
_entity.pdbx_description
1 polymer ?
#
loop_
_entity_poly.entity_id
_entity_poly.type
_entity_poly.pdbx_seq_one_letter_code
_entity_poly.pdbx_strand_id
1 'polypeptide(L)'
;MLVFLGKVCLSLLLILGAVEAIRIFLRALLHTGKTGKIYFILAFRGHDEEAELALRAAVQKLKWLGGGDEKRILCLDCGMDEETREICEHLAEQYGIIEIREGMKNEEI
;
A
#
# COMPACT_ATOMS: atom_id res chain seq x y z
N MET A 1 32.65 -28.47 9.26
CA MET A 1 32.14 -27.24 8.60
C MET A 1 30.64 -27.32 8.34
N LEU A 2 30.13 -28.36 7.66
CA LEU A 2 28.69 -28.53 7.36
C LEU A 2 27.76 -28.52 8.59
N VAL A 3 28.16 -29.17 9.69
CA VAL A 3 27.39 -29.20 10.94
C VAL A 3 27.27 -27.81 11.59
N PHE A 4 28.33 -27.00 11.50
CA PHE A 4 28.31 -25.63 12.01
C PHE A 4 27.39 -24.75 11.16
N LEU A 5 27.47 -24.87 9.83
CA LEU A 5 26.58 -24.15 8.92
C LEU A 5 25.11 -24.53 9.15
N GLY A 6 24.82 -25.82 9.32
CA GLY A 6 23.46 -26.30 9.63
C GLY A 6 22.91 -25.71 10.93
N LYS A 7 23.73 -25.64 11.99
CA LYS A 7 23.32 -25.02 13.26
C LYS A 7 23.03 -23.53 13.12
N VAL A 8 23.83 -22.80 12.35
CA VAL A 8 23.62 -21.37 12.09
C VAL A 8 22.34 -21.15 11.25
N CYS A 9 22.12 -21.94 10.21
CA CYS A 9 20.89 -21.84 9.42
C CYS A 9 19.65 -22.17 10.27
N LEU A 10 19.72 -23.20 11.11
CA LEU A 10 18.63 -23.57 12.03
C LEU A 10 18.35 -22.47 13.06
N SER A 11 19.39 -21.86 13.64
CA SER A 11 19.19 -20.78 14.60
C SER A 11 18.53 -19.56 13.95
N LEU A 12 18.91 -19.20 12.72
CA LEU A 12 18.27 -18.12 11.97
C LEU A 12 16.79 -18.42 11.69
N LEU A 13 16.47 -19.65 11.25
CA LEU A 13 15.08 -20.08 11.01
C LEU A 13 14.26 -20.07 12.30
N LEU A 14 14.85 -20.50 13.43
CA LEU A 14 14.18 -20.48 14.73
C LEU A 14 13.84 -19.05 15.16
N ILE A 15 14.78 -18.11 14.98
CA ILE A 15 14.56 -16.70 15.29
C ILE A 15 13.44 -16.12 14.41
N LEU A 16 13.49 -16.37 13.10
CA LEU A 16 12.45 -15.92 12.17
C LEU A 16 11.08 -16.50 12.53
N GLY A 17 11.01 -17.80 12.84
CA GLY A 17 9.79 -18.48 13.25
C GLY A 17 9.23 -17.97 14.57
N ALA A 18 10.08 -17.72 15.56
CA ALA A 18 9.68 -17.18 16.86
C ALA A 18 9.11 -15.77 16.72
N VAL A 19 9.73 -14.91 15.92
CA VAL A 19 9.24 -13.54 15.66
C VAL A 19 7.86 -13.59 15.00
N GLU A 20 7.66 -14.42 13.99
CA GLU A 20 6.35 -14.55 13.33
C GLU A 20 5.28 -15.17 14.25
N ALA A 21 5.65 -16.16 15.07
CA ALA A 21 4.73 -16.75 16.05
C ALA A 21 4.24 -15.71 17.06
N ILE A 22 5.15 -14.85 17.57
CA ILE A 22 4.80 -13.75 18.47
C ILE A 22 3.90 -12.73 17.75
N ARG A 23 4.20 -12.36 16.50
CA ARG A 23 3.35 -11.44 15.73
C ARG A 23 1.94 -11.96 15.53
N ILE A 24 1.79 -13.25 15.19
CA ILE A 24 0.49 -13.90 15.04
C ILE A 24 -0.27 -13.91 16.37
N PHE A 25 0.40 -14.28 17.47
CA PHE A 25 -0.19 -14.29 18.80
C PHE A 25 -0.67 -12.91 19.22
N LEU A 26 0.15 -11.87 19.03
CA LEU A 26 -0.23 -10.48 19.34
C LEU A 26 -1.41 -10.01 18.48
N ARG A 27 -1.44 -10.33 17.19
CA ARG A 27 -2.56 -9.98 16.30
C ARG A 27 -3.86 -10.65 16.73
N ALA A 28 -3.80 -11.91 17.17
CA ALA A 28 -4.97 -12.61 17.69
C ALA A 28 -5.46 -12.01 19.02
N LEU A 29 -4.53 -11.68 19.92
CA LEU A 29 -4.85 -11.10 21.22
C LEU A 29 -5.39 -9.66 21.13
N LEU A 30 -4.81 -8.86 20.23
CA LEU A 30 -5.18 -7.45 20.01
C LEU A 30 -6.23 -7.27 18.92
N HIS A 31 -6.85 -8.36 18.44
CA HIS A 31 -7.86 -8.26 17.39
C HIS A 31 -9.07 -7.49 17.91
N THR A 32 -9.37 -6.34 17.30
CA THR A 32 -10.59 -5.58 17.59
C THR A 32 -11.58 -5.78 16.44
N GLY A 33 -12.87 -5.91 16.76
CA GLY A 33 -13.93 -6.03 15.74
C GLY A 33 -14.25 -4.71 15.01
N LYS A 34 -13.57 -3.61 15.35
CA LYS A 34 -13.68 -2.34 14.64
C LYS A 34 -12.58 -2.29 13.59
N THR A 35 -12.93 -2.50 12.33
CA THR A 35 -12.02 -2.30 11.20
C THR A 35 -12.04 -0.85 10.78
N GLY A 36 -10.86 -0.24 10.68
CA GLY A 36 -10.69 1.11 10.16
C GLY A 36 -10.69 1.12 8.63
N LYS A 37 -10.59 2.32 8.07
CA LYS A 37 -10.25 2.51 6.65
C LYS A 37 -8.87 3.16 6.55
N ILE A 38 -7.99 2.58 5.75
CA ILE A 38 -6.68 3.13 5.44
C ILE A 38 -6.75 3.75 4.05
N TYR A 39 -6.49 5.04 3.96
CA TYR A 39 -6.40 5.77 2.70
C TYR A 39 -4.93 6.08 2.39
N PHE A 40 -4.47 5.66 1.22
CA PHE A 40 -3.20 6.07 0.67
C PHE A 40 -3.44 7.19 -0.35
N ILE A 41 -3.01 8.40 -0.03
CA ILE A 41 -3.32 9.58 -0.85
C ILE A 41 -2.16 9.85 -1.80
N LEU A 42 -2.47 9.99 -3.09
CA LEU A 42 -1.55 10.45 -4.12
C LEU A 42 -2.17 11.65 -4.82
N ALA A 43 -1.40 12.72 -5.01
CA ALA A 43 -1.85 13.92 -5.69
C ALA A 43 -1.05 14.10 -6.98
N PHE A 44 -1.77 14.34 -8.09
CA PHE A 44 -1.17 14.55 -9.40
C PHE A 44 -1.58 15.90 -9.96
N ARG A 45 -0.69 16.54 -10.72
CA ARG A 45 -0.89 17.87 -11.31
C ARG A 45 -0.20 17.95 -12.65
N GLY A 46 -0.89 18.52 -13.64
CA GLY A 46 -0.39 18.62 -15.01
C GLY A 46 -0.15 17.24 -15.61
N HIS A 47 0.89 17.15 -16.43
CA HIS A 47 1.39 15.92 -17.01
C HIS A 47 2.37 15.24 -16.05
N ASP A 48 2.09 14.00 -15.64
CA ASP A 48 2.95 13.21 -14.76
C ASP A 48 3.22 11.82 -15.36
N GLU A 49 4.41 11.66 -15.96
CA GLU A 49 4.87 10.39 -16.57
C GLU A 49 5.02 9.26 -15.53
N GLU A 50 5.18 9.58 -14.25
CA GLU A 50 5.31 8.58 -13.18
C GLU A 50 3.96 8.16 -12.58
N ALA A 51 2.84 8.77 -12.99
CA ALA A 51 1.52 8.52 -12.41
C ALA A 51 1.15 7.03 -12.41
N GLU A 52 1.41 6.33 -13.53
CA GLU A 52 1.14 4.89 -13.64
C GLU A 52 1.98 4.10 -12.62
N LEU A 53 3.28 4.38 -12.56
CA LEU A 53 4.22 3.67 -11.69
C LEU A 53 3.89 3.94 -10.21
N ALA A 54 3.57 5.19 -9.87
CA ALA A 54 3.20 5.62 -8.53
C ALA A 54 1.91 4.90 -8.05
N LEU A 55 0.88 4.87 -8.87
CA LEU A 55 -0.37 4.17 -8.56
C LEU A 55 -0.15 2.66 -8.41
N ARG A 56 0.59 2.03 -9.33
CA ARG A 56 0.94 0.59 -9.22
C ARG A 56 1.74 0.29 -7.95
N ALA A 57 2.70 1.13 -7.62
CA ALA A 57 3.49 1.00 -6.40
C ALA A 57 2.62 1.15 -5.15
N ALA A 58 1.67 2.08 -5.14
CA ALA A 58 0.72 2.25 -4.04
C ALA A 58 -0.20 1.04 -3.88
N VAL A 59 -0.71 0.48 -4.99
CA VAL A 59 -1.51 -0.76 -4.97
C VAL A 59 -0.71 -1.90 -4.35
N GLN A 60 0.56 -2.06 -4.74
CA GLN A 60 1.42 -3.08 -4.13
C GLN A 60 1.62 -2.79 -2.65
N LYS A 61 2.01 -1.58 -2.24
CA LYS A 61 2.19 -1.24 -0.82
C LYS A 61 0.97 -1.59 0.03
N LEU A 62 -0.25 -1.29 -0.45
CA LEU A 62 -1.48 -1.65 0.27
C LEU A 62 -1.74 -3.16 0.34
N LYS A 63 -1.44 -3.93 -0.72
CA LYS A 63 -1.53 -5.40 -0.69
C LYS A 63 -0.61 -6.00 0.37
N TRP A 64 0.59 -5.43 0.53
CA TRP A 64 1.60 -5.92 1.48
C TRP A 64 1.32 -5.49 2.93
N LEU A 65 0.54 -4.43 3.14
CA LEU A 65 0.23 -3.90 4.49
C LEU A 65 -0.51 -4.94 5.36
N GLY A 66 -1.21 -5.90 4.75
CA GLY A 66 -1.96 -6.94 5.47
C GLY A 66 -3.06 -6.37 6.37
N GLY A 67 -3.55 -7.17 7.34
CA GLY A 67 -4.59 -6.72 8.28
C GLY A 67 -6.00 -6.65 7.70
N GLY A 68 -6.99 -6.52 8.58
CA GLY A 68 -8.42 -6.57 8.25
C GLY A 68 -9.05 -5.24 7.85
N ASP A 69 -8.31 -4.13 7.90
CA ASP A 69 -8.81 -2.81 7.54
C ASP A 69 -9.14 -2.71 6.05
N GLU A 70 -10.19 -1.96 5.72
CA GLU A 70 -10.50 -1.61 4.34
C GLU A 70 -9.40 -0.67 3.82
N LYS A 71 -8.83 -0.96 2.65
CA LYS A 71 -7.70 -0.21 2.09
C LYS A 71 -8.12 0.41 0.77
N ARG A 72 -7.90 1.71 0.64
CA ARG A 72 -8.22 2.46 -0.57
C ARG A 72 -7.07 3.39 -0.93
N ILE A 73 -6.95 3.68 -2.21
CA ILE A 73 -6.07 4.72 -2.74
C ILE A 73 -6.96 5.91 -3.10
N LEU A 74 -6.60 7.09 -2.62
CA LEU A 74 -7.25 8.33 -2.97
C LEU A 74 -6.34 9.09 -3.93
N CYS A 75 -6.75 9.14 -5.19
CA CYS A 75 -6.09 9.89 -6.25
C CYS A 75 -6.69 11.30 -6.28
N LEU A 76 -5.90 12.31 -5.92
CA LEU A 76 -6.31 13.71 -5.90
C LEU A 76 -5.94 14.39 -7.22
N ASP A 77 -6.95 14.86 -7.93
CA ASP A 77 -6.82 15.68 -9.12
C ASP A 77 -6.55 17.14 -8.73
N CYS A 78 -5.30 17.57 -8.85
CA CYS A 78 -4.88 18.95 -8.62
C CYS A 78 -4.72 19.74 -9.94
N GLY A 79 -5.42 19.31 -11.00
CA GLY A 79 -5.30 19.86 -12.35
C GLY A 79 -4.46 18.95 -13.25
N MET A 80 -4.75 17.65 -13.25
CA MET A 80 -4.17 16.68 -14.18
C MET A 80 -4.47 17.07 -15.63
N ASP A 81 -3.55 16.75 -16.53
CA ASP A 81 -3.86 16.75 -17.96
C ASP A 81 -4.68 15.50 -18.35
N GLU A 82 -5.18 15.48 -19.59
CA GLU A 82 -6.05 14.40 -20.07
C GLU A 82 -5.35 13.05 -20.02
N GLU A 83 -4.07 12.99 -20.41
CA GLU A 83 -3.31 11.75 -20.45
C GLU A 83 -3.09 11.16 -19.04
N THR A 84 -2.66 11.98 -18.08
CA THR A 84 -2.51 11.54 -16.68
C THR A 84 -3.84 11.08 -16.09
N ARG A 85 -4.93 11.78 -16.45
CA ARG A 85 -6.28 11.43 -16.02
C ARG A 85 -6.73 10.09 -16.59
N GLU A 86 -6.56 9.86 -17.88
CA GLU A 86 -6.89 8.58 -18.54
C GLU A 86 -6.14 7.41 -17.89
N ILE A 87 -4.85 7.58 -17.57
CA ILE A 87 -4.06 6.57 -16.85
C ILE A 87 -4.67 6.28 -15.48
N CYS A 88 -5.01 7.32 -14.71
CA CYS A 88 -5.59 7.17 -13.38
C CYS A 88 -6.95 6.47 -13.43
N GLU A 89 -7.81 6.83 -14.38
CA GLU A 89 -9.13 6.24 -14.59
C GLU A 89 -9.02 4.77 -14.99
N HIS A 90 -8.13 4.44 -15.94
CA HIS A 90 -7.88 3.07 -16.37
C HIS A 90 -7.44 2.17 -15.21
N LEU A 91 -6.50 2.64 -14.38
CA LEU A 91 -6.06 1.88 -13.21
C LEU A 91 -7.14 1.79 -12.13
N ALA A 92 -7.99 2.81 -11.98
CA ALA A 92 -9.09 2.79 -11.05
C ALA A 92 -10.13 1.73 -11.40
N GLU A 93 -10.50 1.62 -12.67
CA GLU A 93 -11.33 0.52 -13.18
C GLU A 93 -10.66 -0.84 -12.99
N GLN A 94 -9.37 -0.94 -13.30
CA GLN A 94 -8.63 -2.21 -13.24
C GLN A 94 -8.55 -2.78 -11.80
N TYR A 95 -8.35 -1.93 -10.79
CA TYR A 95 -8.11 -2.38 -9.42
C TYR A 95 -9.31 -2.24 -8.47
N GLY A 96 -10.27 -1.34 -8.74
CA GLY A 96 -11.47 -1.14 -7.92
C GLY A 96 -11.25 -0.59 -6.49
N ILE A 97 -9.99 -0.34 -6.10
CA ILE A 97 -9.61 0.22 -4.79
C ILE A 97 -9.13 1.66 -4.88
N ILE A 98 -9.11 2.24 -6.09
CA ILE A 98 -8.64 3.60 -6.35
C ILE A 98 -9.88 4.48 -6.52
N GLU A 99 -9.95 5.56 -5.74
CA GLU A 99 -10.96 6.59 -5.86
C GLU A 99 -10.30 7.88 -6.36
N ILE A 100 -10.83 8.45 -7.44
CA ILE A 100 -10.41 9.74 -7.94
C ILE A 100 -11.31 10.82 -7.33
N ARG A 101 -10.71 11.88 -6.78
CA ARG A 101 -11.40 13.05 -6.23
C ARG A 101 -10.73 14.32 -6.70
N GLU A 102 -11.52 15.36 -6.93
CA GLU A 102 -10.98 16.70 -7.15
C GLU A 102 -10.31 17.21 -5.87
N GLY A 103 -9.05 17.64 -5.99
CA GLY A 103 -8.32 18.32 -4.94
C GLY A 103 -8.63 19.81 -4.92
N MET A 104 -8.42 20.47 -3.78
CA MET A 104 -8.40 21.92 -3.75
C MET A 104 -7.31 22.41 -4.69
N LYS A 105 -7.70 23.13 -5.74
CA LYS A 105 -6.77 23.93 -6.54
C LYS A 105 -6.19 24.97 -5.57
N ASN A 106 -4.94 24.80 -5.16
CA ASN A 106 -4.22 25.87 -4.49
C ASN A 106 -4.16 27.03 -5.49
N GLU A 107 -5.11 27.96 -5.37
CA GLU A 107 -4.89 29.34 -5.75
C GLU A 107 -3.64 29.81 -5.01
N GLU A 108 -2.78 30.46 -5.78
CA GLU A 108 -1.42 30.87 -5.49
C GLU A 108 -1.27 31.50 -4.09
N ILE A 109 -0.23 31.11 -3.34
CA ILE A 109 0.37 31.94 -2.28
C ILE A 109 1.55 32.68 -2.90
#